data_AF-A0A8G2BI46-F1
#
_entry.id   AF-A0A8G2BI46-F1
#
_cell.length_a   1.000
_cell.length_b   1.000
_cell.length_c   1.000
_cell.angle_alpha   90.00
_cell.angle_beta   90.00
_cell.angle_gamma   90.00
#
_symmetry.space_group_name_H-M   'P 1'
#
loop_
_entity.id
_entity.type
_entity.pdbx_description
1 polymer ?
#
loop_
_entity_poly.entity_id
_entity_poly.type
_entity_poly.pdbx_seq_one_letter_code
_entity_poly.pdbx_strand_id
1 'polypeptide(L)'
;MEMNPNHPVTQKISDHWHKLAGLLMVKFGAEHVVITAADIEAMAIRPGGLNITIQELDDGLHLRLVDNREAAALARKHGGLPT
;
A
#
# COMPACT_ATOMS: atom_id res chain seq x y z
N MET A 1 9.24 1.38 -4.94
CA MET A 1 10.24 0.51 -4.29
C MET A 1 9.66 0.11 -2.95
N GLU A 2 9.59 -1.19 -2.64
CA GLU A 2 9.06 -1.68 -1.36
C GLU A 2 10.07 -1.40 -0.23
N MET A 3 9.60 -0.83 0.89
CA MET A 3 10.48 -0.41 2.00
C MET A 3 10.87 -1.56 2.95
N ASN A 4 10.19 -2.71 2.91
CA ASN A 4 10.56 -3.90 3.67
C ASN A 4 10.22 -5.17 2.87
N PRO A 5 11.01 -5.50 1.82
CA PRO A 5 10.69 -6.56 0.88
C PRO A 5 10.80 -7.96 1.50
N ASN A 6 11.46 -8.11 2.65
CA ASN A 6 11.60 -9.39 3.35
C ASN A 6 10.52 -9.65 4.40
N HIS A 7 9.64 -8.67 4.66
CA HIS A 7 8.56 -8.87 5.61
C HIS A 7 7.53 -9.86 5.02
N PRO A 8 7.10 -10.90 5.76
CA PRO A 8 6.21 -11.94 5.23
C PRO A 8 4.91 -11.40 4.61
N VAL A 9 4.35 -10.34 5.20
CA VAL A 9 3.16 -9.66 4.65
C VAL A 9 3.47 -8.96 3.32
N THR A 10 4.61 -8.26 3.23
CA THR A 10 5.01 -7.58 1.99
C THR A 10 5.19 -8.59 0.85
N GLN A 11 5.89 -9.70 1.11
CA GLN A 11 6.11 -10.76 0.11
C GLN A 11 4.80 -11.37 -0.37
N LYS A 12 3.94 -11.78 0.58
CA LYS A 12 2.64 -12.38 0.26
C LYS A 12 1.74 -11.45 -0.56
N ILE A 13 1.77 -10.15 -0.27
CA ILE A 13 0.93 -9.20 -1.00
C ILE A 13 1.55 -8.86 -2.35
N SER A 14 2.87 -8.76 -2.49
CA SER A 14 3.54 -8.50 -3.78
C SER A 14 3.10 -9.52 -4.85
N ASP A 15 3.05 -10.81 -4.49
CA ASP A 15 2.57 -11.90 -5.37
C ASP A 15 1.05 -11.88 -5.61
N HIS A 16 0.30 -11.13 -4.82
CA HIS A 16 -1.17 -11.14 -4.79
C HIS A 16 -1.79 -9.75 -4.97
N TRP A 17 -1.05 -8.79 -5.53
CA TRP A 17 -1.54 -7.41 -5.71
C TRP A 17 -2.83 -7.34 -6.53
N HIS A 18 -2.99 -8.23 -7.51
CA HIS A 18 -4.20 -8.38 -8.31
C HIS A 18 -5.42 -8.84 -7.48
N LYS A 19 -5.23 -9.73 -6.48
CA LYS A 19 -6.32 -10.16 -5.59
C LYS A 19 -6.75 -9.04 -4.66
N LEU A 20 -5.79 -8.26 -4.16
CA LEU A 20 -6.08 -7.08 -3.35
C LEU A 20 -6.91 -6.05 -4.14
N ALA A 21 -6.53 -5.77 -5.39
CA ALA A 21 -7.31 -4.90 -6.27
C ALA A 21 -8.74 -5.43 -6.48
N GLY A 22 -8.91 -6.73 -6.77
CA GLY A 22 -10.22 -7.36 -6.90
C GLY A 22 -11.07 -7.29 -5.63
N LEU A 23 -10.47 -7.49 -4.45
CA LEU A 23 -11.15 -7.34 -3.17
C LEU A 23 -11.63 -5.91 -2.93
N LEU A 24 -10.82 -4.91 -3.28
CA LEU A 24 -11.22 -3.50 -3.18
C LEU A 24 -12.37 -3.19 -4.13
N MET A 25 -12.31 -3.66 -5.38
CA MET A 25 -13.41 -3.52 -6.35
C MET A 25 -14.71 -4.10 -5.80
N VAL A 26 -14.70 -5.34 -5.30
CA VAL A 26 -15.87 -5.99 -4.69
C VAL A 26 -16.37 -5.20 -3.47
N LYS A 27 -15.46 -4.78 -2.57
CA LYS A 27 -15.80 -4.03 -1.35
C LYS A 27 -16.45 -2.68 -1.65
N PHE A 28 -16.06 -2.03 -2.75
CA PHE A 28 -16.63 -0.76 -3.20
C PHE A 28 -17.76 -0.91 -4.23
N GLY A 29 -18.20 -2.15 -4.53
CA GLY A 29 -19.29 -2.41 -5.48
C GLY A 29 -18.95 -2.02 -6.92
N ALA A 30 -17.66 -2.02 -7.29
CA ALA A 30 -17.20 -1.71 -8.62
C ALA A 30 -16.96 -3.00 -9.43
N GLU A 31 -17.63 -3.13 -10.56
CA GLU A 31 -17.39 -4.22 -11.51
C GLU A 31 -16.34 -3.85 -12.57
N HIS A 32 -16.18 -2.55 -12.82
CA HIS A 32 -15.23 -2.01 -13.78
C HIS A 32 -14.65 -0.69 -13.27
N VAL A 33 -13.32 -0.57 -13.30
CA VAL A 33 -12.58 0.63 -12.91
C VAL A 33 -11.58 0.95 -14.01
N VAL A 34 -11.56 2.21 -14.46
CA VAL A 34 -10.57 2.72 -15.40
C VAL A 34 -9.58 3.57 -14.61
N ILE A 35 -8.30 3.18 -14.61
CA ILE A 35 -7.21 3.99 -14.07
C ILE A 35 -6.63 4.79 -15.24
N THR A 36 -6.73 6.11 -15.15
CA THR A 36 -6.25 7.04 -16.18
C THR A 36 -4.87 7.61 -15.81
N ALA A 37 -4.22 8.26 -16.77
CA ALA A 37 -2.98 9.01 -16.51
C ALA A 37 -3.19 10.11 -15.46
N ALA A 38 -4.34 10.79 -15.47
CA ALA A 38 -4.67 11.83 -14.51
C ALA A 38 -4.76 11.29 -13.07
N ASP A 39 -5.23 10.05 -12.89
CA ASP A 39 -5.27 9.41 -11.57
C ASP A 39 -3.85 9.17 -11.03
N ILE A 40 -2.93 8.73 -11.91
CA ILE A 40 -1.52 8.52 -11.57
C ILE A 40 -0.84 9.84 -11.22
N GLU A 41 -1.10 10.89 -12.01
CA GLU A 41 -0.56 12.23 -11.76
C GLU A 41 -1.08 12.80 -10.44
N ALA A 42 -2.38 12.66 -10.16
CA ALA A 42 -2.98 13.08 -8.89
C ALA A 42 -2.36 12.37 -7.68
N MET A 43 -1.91 11.12 -7.84
CA MET A 43 -1.13 10.41 -6.81
C MET A 43 0.29 10.96 -6.66
N ALA A 44 0.96 11.32 -7.77
CA ALA A 44 2.34 11.82 -7.79
C ALA A 44 2.48 13.24 -7.21
N ILE A 45 1.46 14.08 -7.31
CA ILE A 45 1.49 15.49 -6.89
C ILE A 45 1.37 15.64 -5.35
N ARG A 46 1.06 14.57 -4.61
CA ARG A 46 0.88 14.65 -3.15
C ARG A 46 2.15 15.11 -2.43
N PRO A 47 2.10 16.20 -1.64
CA PRO A 47 3.24 16.67 -0.85
C PRO A 47 3.75 15.56 0.08
N GLY A 48 5.05 15.27 0.03
CA GLY A 48 5.67 14.22 0.84
C GLY A 48 5.63 12.82 0.22
N GLY A 49 5.10 12.65 -1.00
CA GLY A 49 4.98 11.35 -1.66
C GLY A 49 3.80 10.52 -1.17
N LEU A 50 3.56 9.38 -1.81
CA LEU A 50 2.45 8.49 -1.48
C LEU A 50 2.91 7.04 -1.40
N ASN A 51 2.70 6.44 -0.22
CA ASN A 51 2.98 5.03 0.03
C ASN A 51 1.72 4.34 0.55
N ILE A 52 1.64 3.04 0.36
CA ILE A 52 0.61 2.19 0.96
C ILE A 52 1.28 1.38 2.07
N THR A 53 0.72 1.46 3.27
CA THR A 53 1.05 0.55 4.37
C THR A 53 -0.01 -0.52 4.47
N ILE A 54 0.43 -1.73 4.78
CA ILE A 54 -0.44 -2.90 4.92
C ILE A 54 -0.13 -3.55 6.25
N GLN A 55 -1.17 -3.73 7.06
CA GLN A 55 -1.07 -4.37 8.36
C GLN A 55 -2.20 -5.40 8.52
N GLU A 56 -1.85 -6.60 8.95
CA GLU A 56 -2.82 -7.62 9.35
C GLU A 56 -3.14 -7.42 10.84
N LEU A 57 -4.42 -7.23 11.16
CA LEU A 57 -4.97 -7.12 12.50
C LEU A 57 -6.08 -8.17 12.69
N ASP A 58 -6.55 -8.35 13.93
CA ASP A 58 -7.55 -9.38 14.28
C ASP A 58 -8.87 -9.26 13.49
N ASP A 59 -9.21 -8.04 13.05
CA ASP A 59 -10.42 -7.72 12.28
C ASP A 59 -10.17 -7.66 10.75
N GLY A 60 -8.94 -7.92 10.30
CA GLY A 60 -8.61 -8.10 8.89
C GLY A 60 -7.39 -7.31 8.41
N LEU A 61 -7.35 -7.06 7.09
CA LEU A 61 -6.26 -6.36 6.44
C LEU A 61 -6.51 -4.85 6.40
N HIS A 62 -5.67 -4.09 7.09
CA HIS A 62 -5.72 -2.64 7.14
C HIS A 62 -4.77 -2.04 6.09
N LEU A 63 -5.33 -1.24 5.19
CA LEU A 63 -4.60 -0.51 4.16
C LEU A 63 -4.68 0.97 4.45
N ARG A 64 -3.53 1.65 4.46
CA ARG A 64 -3.47 3.08 4.73
C ARG A 64 -2.48 3.79 3.82
N LEU A 65 -2.94 4.91 3.25
CA LEU A 65 -2.09 5.84 2.51
C LEU A 65 -1.30 6.69 3.51
N VAL A 66 0.02 6.75 3.34
CA VAL A 66 0.93 7.51 4.19
C VAL A 66 1.95 8.25 3.33
N ASP A 67 2.56 9.31 3.87
CA ASP A 67 3.65 10.01 3.19
C ASP A 67 4.99 9.25 3.34
N ASN A 68 6.05 9.72 2.67
CA ASN A 68 7.38 9.11 2.73
C ASN A 68 7.98 9.15 4.14
N ARG A 69 7.72 10.20 4.93
CA ARG A 69 8.28 10.35 6.28
C ARG A 69 7.67 9.31 7.22
N GLU A 70 6.35 9.17 7.18
CA GLU A 70 5.62 8.18 7.96
C GLU A 70 5.95 6.76 7.49
N ALA A 71 6.03 6.51 6.18
CA ALA A 71 6.45 5.23 5.63
C ALA A 71 7.84 4.82 6.15
N ALA A 72 8.82 5.74 6.12
CA ALA A 72 10.17 5.47 6.63
C ALA A 72 10.20 5.29 8.16
N ALA A 73 9.39 6.03 8.92
CA ALA A 73 9.28 5.85 10.36
C ALA A 73 8.70 4.47 10.73
N LEU A 74 7.64 4.05 10.04
CA LEU A 74 7.04 2.72 10.21
C LEU A 74 8.01 1.62 9.79
N ALA A 75 8.69 1.78 8.66
CA ALA A 75 9.68 0.81 8.21
C ALA A 75 10.81 0.63 9.25
N ARG A 76 11.35 1.71 9.82
CA ARG A 76 12.34 1.62 10.92
C ARG A 76 11.77 0.92 12.16
N LYS A 77 10.56 1.30 12.59
CA LYS A 77 9.89 0.71 13.76
C LYS A 77 9.71 -0.80 13.62
N HIS A 78 9.42 -1.26 12.41
CA HIS A 78 9.17 -2.67 12.10
C HIS A 78 10.40 -3.39 11.49
N GLY A 79 11.61 -2.81 11.60
CA GLY A 79 12.87 -3.45 11.21
C GLY A 79 13.14 -3.53 9.70
N GLY A 80 12.40 -2.80 8.87
CA GLY A 80 12.57 -2.73 7.42
C GLY A 80 13.64 -1.76 6.93
N LEU A 81 14.09 -0.84 7.78
CA LEU A 81 15.19 0.09 7.49
C LEU A 81 16.13 0.19 8.70
N PRO A 82 17.44 0.46 8.50
CA PRO A 82 18.36 0.76 9.59
C PRO A 82 17.87 1.97 10.40
N THR A 83 18.07 1.93 11.71
CA THR A 83 17.80 3.04 12.64
C THR A 83 18.72 4.22 12.39
#